data_AF-A0A9J5YJY7-F1
#
_entry.id   AF-A0A9J5YJY7-F1
#
_cell.length_a   1.000
_cell.length_b   1.000
_cell.length_c   1.000
_cell.angle_alpha   90.00
_cell.angle_beta   90.00
_cell.angle_gamma   90.00
#
_symmetry.space_group_name_H-M   'P 1'
#
loop_
_entity.id
_entity.type
_entity.pdbx_description
1 polymer ?
#
loop_
_entity_poly.entity_id
_entity_poly.type
_entity_poly.pdbx_seq_one_letter_code
_entity_poly.pdbx_strand_id
1 'polypeptide(L)'
;MRSGQEIITACTSPMKNNYFMTCACVDCWGTVLPCLSCLKSFSLISLHGKIKQSAREKTLASFTSLSSVYCPPQDDKMFIHRVGRTAMLGRQGRAVVFLLPKTVSKKDRDVMEKGLGDFVSYICAYKEHQCSYILRWKELQIGKLGMGYGLLQLASVPDVKHHSLFTKVFTAVEDINLEEIKYTDKFREKQRKKNLQMKKAAIAQQEEQKTLRVKKEANSTATDMRKKTAKQRRATKLVEDEDEDEITREYPLLKKVKKGVINENEFVKLTGIEDLLSDT
;
A
#
# COMPACT_ATOMS: atom_id res chain seq x y z
N MET A 1 19.67 24.91 -34.16
CA MET A 1 19.90 23.65 -33.42
C MET A 1 20.98 23.86 -32.36
N ARG A 2 20.58 24.29 -31.15
CA ARG A 2 21.37 24.09 -29.93
C ARG A 2 20.38 23.74 -28.84
N SER A 3 20.53 22.54 -28.30
CA SER A 3 19.77 21.96 -27.21
C SER A 3 19.87 22.84 -25.96
N GLY A 4 18.76 23.45 -25.56
CA GLY A 4 18.63 24.16 -24.29
C GLY A 4 18.67 23.17 -23.14
N GLN A 5 19.81 23.09 -22.45
CA GLN A 5 19.88 22.61 -21.07
C GLN A 5 19.59 23.80 -20.17
N GLU A 6 18.37 23.90 -19.66
CA GLU A 6 18.01 24.93 -18.69
C GLU A 6 18.51 24.56 -17.28
N ILE A 7 19.64 25.19 -16.95
CA ILE A 7 20.03 25.78 -15.65
C ILE A 7 19.29 25.24 -14.41
N ILE A 8 19.89 24.26 -13.74
CA ILE A 8 19.63 24.01 -12.31
C ILE A 8 20.40 25.08 -11.54
N THR A 9 19.72 26.16 -11.14
CA THR A 9 20.30 27.15 -10.20
C THR A 9 20.67 26.45 -8.89
N ALA A 10 21.96 26.18 -8.73
CA ALA A 10 22.60 25.79 -7.48
C ALA A 10 22.60 27.02 -6.56
N CYS A 11 21.52 27.21 -5.80
CA CYS A 11 21.54 28.16 -4.69
C CYS A 11 22.28 27.53 -3.51
N THR A 12 23.46 28.08 -3.25
CA THR A 12 24.27 27.99 -2.05
C THR A 12 23.55 28.67 -0.88
N SER A 13 22.64 27.95 -0.20
CA SER A 13 22.12 28.31 1.13
C SER A 13 21.59 27.07 1.87
N PRO A 14 21.68 27.03 3.21
CA PRO A 14 21.71 25.78 3.98
C PRO A 14 20.28 25.28 4.24
N MET A 15 20.04 23.98 4.00
CA MET A 15 18.81 23.25 4.34
C MET A 15 17.51 23.71 3.65
N LYS A 16 17.17 23.05 2.53
CA LYS A 16 15.86 23.14 1.88
C LYS A 16 14.98 21.97 2.31
N ASN A 17 13.82 22.26 2.90
CA ASN A 17 12.85 21.23 3.27
C ASN A 17 11.85 21.02 2.13
N ASN A 18 11.75 19.77 1.67
CA ASN A 18 10.76 19.36 0.68
C ASN A 18 9.65 18.59 1.39
N TYR A 19 8.41 19.01 1.20
CA TYR A 19 7.23 18.34 1.74
C TYR A 19 6.54 17.55 0.64
N PHE A 20 6.12 16.33 0.96
CA PHE A 20 5.39 15.45 0.04
C PHE A 20 4.04 15.09 0.65
N MET A 21 3.06 14.80 -0.22
CA MET A 21 1.67 14.52 0.20
C MET A 21 1.52 13.21 0.97
N THR A 22 2.35 12.20 0.68
CA THR A 22 2.18 10.85 1.22
C THR A 22 3.52 10.27 1.69
N CYS A 23 3.46 9.33 2.64
CA CYS A 23 4.66 8.61 3.09
C CYS A 23 5.33 7.83 1.94
N ALA A 24 4.54 7.22 1.05
CA ALA A 24 5.06 6.48 -0.10
C ALA A 24 5.84 7.39 -1.06
N CYS A 25 5.42 8.65 -1.18
CA CYS A 25 6.14 9.66 -1.95
C CYS A 25 7.49 10.00 -1.33
N VAL A 26 7.54 10.17 -0.01
CA VAL A 26 8.81 10.38 0.71
C VAL A 26 9.75 9.19 0.52
N ASP A 27 9.23 7.96 0.60
CA ASP A 27 10.01 6.73 0.37
C ASP A 27 10.57 6.64 -1.07
N CYS A 28 9.75 6.98 -2.07
CA CYS A 28 10.14 6.98 -3.48
C CYS A 28 11.24 8.00 -3.73
N TRP A 29 11.00 9.27 -3.41
CA TRP A 29 11.97 10.34 -3.66
C TRP A 29 13.20 10.27 -2.75
N GLY A 30 13.08 9.71 -1.54
CA GLY A 30 14.23 9.40 -0.68
C GLY A 30 15.19 8.39 -1.32
N THR A 31 14.71 7.56 -2.23
CA THR A 31 15.52 6.59 -2.98
C THR A 31 16.04 7.18 -4.29
N VAL A 32 15.23 7.98 -4.97
CA VAL A 32 15.55 8.53 -6.30
C VAL A 32 16.50 9.73 -6.23
N LEU A 33 16.27 10.67 -5.30
CA LEU A 33 17.05 11.90 -5.22
C LEU A 33 18.56 11.65 -4.99
N PRO A 34 18.99 10.69 -4.14
CA PRO A 34 20.42 10.36 -4.00
C PRO A 34 21.07 9.82 -5.28
N CYS A 35 20.29 9.24 -6.20
CA CYS A 35 20.81 8.75 -7.47
C CYS A 35 21.16 9.88 -8.45
N LEU A 36 20.68 11.10 -8.22
CA LEU A 36 20.95 12.25 -9.08
C LEU A 36 22.34 12.81 -8.80
N SER A 37 23.19 12.87 -9.83
CA SER A 37 24.57 13.36 -9.72
C SER A 37 24.66 14.79 -9.17
N CYS A 38 23.71 15.65 -9.54
CA CYS A 38 23.62 17.03 -9.08
C CYS A 38 23.26 17.18 -7.59
N LEU A 39 22.77 16.13 -6.93
CA LEU A 39 22.38 16.15 -5.52
C LEU A 39 23.34 15.39 -4.61
N LYS A 40 24.40 14.78 -5.14
CA LYS A 40 25.40 14.01 -4.36
C LYS A 40 26.17 14.86 -3.35
N SER A 41 26.25 16.18 -3.57
CA SER A 41 26.87 17.12 -2.64
C SER A 41 26.01 17.42 -1.41
N PHE A 42 24.76 16.95 -1.35
CA PHE A 42 23.83 17.20 -0.25
C PHE A 42 23.57 15.93 0.56
N SER A 43 23.54 16.08 1.89
CA SER A 43 23.04 15.04 2.78
C SER A 43 21.50 15.05 2.74
N LEU A 44 20.91 14.04 2.11
CA LEU A 44 19.46 13.90 2.03
C LEU A 44 18.96 13.04 3.19
N ILE A 45 18.01 13.57 3.94
CA ILE A 45 17.39 12.90 5.09
C ILE A 45 15.90 12.71 4.81
N SER A 46 15.45 11.46 4.68
CA SER A 46 14.03 11.12 4.49
C SER A 46 13.35 10.84 5.83
N LEU A 47 12.21 11.50 6.09
CA LEU A 47 11.44 11.34 7.32
C LEU A 47 9.94 11.19 7.01
N HIS A 48 9.31 10.12 7.50
CA HIS A 48 7.87 9.90 7.36
C HIS A 48 7.32 9.01 8.48
N GLY A 49 6.00 8.94 8.61
CA GLY A 49 5.32 8.27 9.73
C GLY A 49 5.43 6.74 9.75
N LYS A 50 5.79 6.10 8.63
CA LYS A 50 5.96 4.63 8.55
C LYS A 50 7.34 4.15 9.01
N ILE A 51 8.30 5.06 9.23
CA ILE A 51 9.62 4.71 9.76
C ILE A 51 9.45 4.22 11.20
N LYS A 52 10.13 3.12 11.57
CA LYS A 52 10.18 2.65 12.96
C LYS A 52 10.63 3.78 13.88
N GLN A 53 9.99 3.90 15.04
CA GLN A 53 10.25 4.98 15.99
C GLN A 53 11.74 5.17 16.29
N SER A 54 12.47 4.08 16.56
CA SER A 54 13.90 4.12 16.85
C SER A 54 14.77 4.63 15.69
N ALA A 55 14.38 4.33 14.45
CA ALA A 55 15.07 4.85 13.27
C ALA A 55 14.70 6.32 13.03
N ARG A 56 13.45 6.70 13.30
CA ARG A 56 12.96 8.08 13.21
C ARG A 56 13.69 9.01 14.19
N GLU A 57 13.86 8.58 15.43
CA GLU A 57 14.60 9.32 16.46
C GLU A 57 16.07 9.52 16.09
N LYS A 58 16.74 8.48 15.57
CA LYS A 58 18.12 8.60 15.07
C LYS A 58 18.24 9.58 13.91
N THR A 59 17.29 9.50 12.98
CA THR A 59 17.23 10.38 11.80
C THR A 59 16.99 11.82 12.23
N LEU A 60 16.08 12.04 13.17
CA LEU A 60 15.79 13.36 13.73
C LEU A 60 16.97 13.91 14.54
N ALA A 61 17.64 13.08 15.33
CA ALA A 61 18.85 13.48 16.06
C ALA A 61 19.97 13.91 15.09
N SER A 62 20.19 13.15 14.01
CA SER A 62 21.13 13.51 12.94
C SER A 62 20.72 14.78 12.19
N PHE A 63 19.42 15.06 12.10
CA PHE A 63 18.91 16.27 11.48
C PHE A 63 19.10 17.49 12.39
N THR A 64 18.79 17.36 13.68
CA THR A 64 18.92 18.44 14.68
C THR A 64 20.39 18.79 14.96
N SER A 65 21.31 17.85 14.78
CA SER A 65 22.75 18.12 14.92
C SER A 65 23.35 18.90 13.75
N LEU A 66 22.67 18.96 12.59
CA LEU A 66 23.04 19.83 11.48
C LEU A 66 22.64 21.26 11.87
N SER A 67 23.63 22.10 12.13
CA SER A 67 23.48 23.48 12.63
C SER A 67 22.71 24.39 11.67
N SER A 68 21.38 24.29 11.68
CA SER A 68 20.50 25.40 11.35
C SER A 68 19.19 25.21 12.10
N VAL A 69 18.74 26.26 12.78
CA VAL A 69 17.57 26.27 13.66
C VAL A 69 16.33 25.82 12.90
N TYR A 70 15.94 24.56 13.07
CA TYR A 70 14.67 24.03 12.60
C TYR A 70 13.86 23.54 13.81
N CYS A 71 12.87 24.32 14.22
CA CYS A 71 11.81 23.81 15.07
C CYS A 71 10.87 22.99 14.17
N PRO A 72 10.74 21.66 14.36
CA PRO A 72 9.66 20.90 13.74
C PRO A 72 8.31 21.51 14.18
N PRO A 73 7.31 21.58 13.30
CA PRO A 73 6.00 22.12 13.67
C PRO A 73 5.42 21.28 14.81
N GLN A 74 5.10 21.93 15.93
CA GLN A 74 4.49 21.29 17.11
C GLN A 74 3.02 20.91 16.90
N ASP A 75 2.39 21.37 15.81
CA ASP A 75 0.94 21.32 15.64
C ASP A 75 0.56 21.03 14.18
N ASP A 76 -0.45 20.18 13.94
CA ASP A 76 -0.85 19.72 12.60
C ASP A 76 -1.37 20.87 11.71
N LYS A 77 -1.99 21.89 12.34
CA LYS A 77 -2.48 23.10 11.67
C LYS A 77 -1.35 23.96 11.06
N MET A 78 -0.12 23.82 11.54
CA MET A 78 1.06 24.55 11.04
C MET A 78 1.63 23.96 9.75
N PHE A 79 1.30 22.73 9.38
CA PHE A 79 1.76 22.09 8.14
C PHE A 79 1.19 22.80 6.89
N ILE A 80 -0.11 23.09 6.91
CA ILE A 80 -0.81 23.83 5.85
C ILE A 80 -0.21 25.25 5.71
N HIS A 81 0.14 25.89 6.82
CA HIS A 81 0.78 27.21 6.86
C HIS A 81 2.26 27.21 6.41
N ARG A 82 2.92 26.06 6.25
CA ARG A 82 4.32 25.98 5.78
C ARG A 82 4.43 25.85 4.27
N VAL A 83 3.55 25.05 3.65
CA VAL A 83 3.48 24.91 2.18
C VAL A 83 3.16 26.27 1.52
N GLY A 84 2.35 27.10 2.19
CA GLY A 84 2.01 28.44 1.73
C GLY A 84 3.13 29.49 1.81
N ARG A 85 4.31 29.22 2.42
CA ARG A 85 5.35 30.27 2.62
C ARG A 85 6.34 30.46 1.48
N THR A 86 6.22 29.70 0.39
CA THR A 86 6.97 30.03 -0.82
C THR A 86 6.26 31.17 -1.55
N ALA A 87 6.90 32.32 -1.69
CA ALA A 87 6.39 33.54 -2.34
C ALA A 87 5.35 34.43 -1.59
N MET A 88 5.37 34.51 -0.26
CA MET A 88 4.59 35.54 0.45
C MET A 88 5.38 36.85 0.64
N LEU A 89 4.68 37.99 0.65
CA LEU A 89 5.23 39.35 0.86
C LEU A 89 6.20 39.83 -0.23
N GLY A 90 5.84 39.68 -1.51
CA GLY A 90 6.63 40.20 -2.63
C GLY A 90 7.95 39.45 -2.91
N ARG A 91 8.19 38.32 -2.25
CA ARG A 91 9.37 37.48 -2.47
C ARG A 91 9.16 36.53 -3.65
N GLN A 92 10.18 36.33 -4.47
CA GLN A 92 10.14 35.32 -5.54
C GLN A 92 10.15 33.91 -4.94
N GLY A 93 9.20 33.08 -5.33
CA GLY A 93 9.21 31.64 -5.04
C GLY A 93 9.43 30.85 -6.31
N ARG A 94 10.15 29.73 -6.20
CA ARG A 94 10.35 28.79 -7.30
C ARG A 94 9.73 27.46 -6.93
N ALA A 95 8.73 27.02 -7.71
CA ALA A 95 8.21 25.67 -7.64
C ALA A 95 9.03 24.76 -8.56
N VAL A 96 9.38 23.57 -8.08
CA VAL A 96 10.05 22.54 -8.89
C VAL A 96 9.16 21.30 -8.87
N VAL A 97 8.79 20.83 -10.05
CA VAL A 97 8.05 19.58 -10.22
C VAL A 97 9.06 18.47 -10.51
N PHE A 98 9.01 17.41 -9.71
CA PHE A 98 9.87 16.25 -9.93
C PHE A 98 9.18 15.26 -10.89
N LEU A 99 9.88 14.86 -11.94
CA LEU A 99 9.44 13.84 -12.89
C LEU A 99 10.43 12.67 -12.82
N LEU A 100 9.91 11.45 -12.73
CA LEU A 100 10.72 10.24 -12.70
C LEU A 100 10.90 9.70 -14.13
N PRO A 101 12.13 9.67 -14.68
CA PRO A 101 12.35 9.09 -15.99
C PRO A 101 12.13 7.57 -15.95
N LYS A 102 11.39 7.03 -16.93
CA LYS A 102 11.16 5.57 -17.07
C LYS A 102 12.46 4.77 -17.15
N THR A 103 13.54 5.37 -17.64
CA THR A 103 14.88 4.73 -17.73
C THR A 103 15.46 4.38 -16.37
N VAL A 104 15.11 5.12 -15.31
CA VAL A 104 15.54 4.82 -13.93
C VAL A 104 14.75 3.63 -13.39
N SER A 105 13.42 3.61 -13.61
CA SER A 105 12.55 2.50 -13.23
C SER A 105 12.92 1.17 -13.92
N LYS A 106 13.43 1.21 -15.16
CA LYS A 106 13.92 0.00 -15.86
C LYS A 106 15.18 -0.60 -15.23
N LYS A 107 16.02 0.24 -14.60
CA LYS A 107 17.32 -0.18 -14.08
C LYS A 107 17.23 -0.80 -12.69
N ASP A 108 16.35 -0.26 -11.84
CA ASP A 108 16.19 -0.71 -10.47
C ASP A 108 14.74 -1.02 -10.14
N ARG A 109 14.51 -2.26 -9.71
CA ARG A 109 13.19 -2.72 -9.27
C ARG A 109 12.69 -1.97 -8.04
N ASP A 110 13.57 -1.52 -7.13
CA ASP A 110 13.11 -0.79 -5.94
C ASP A 110 12.47 0.55 -6.31
N VAL A 111 13.09 1.27 -7.24
CA VAL A 111 12.56 2.54 -7.76
C VAL A 111 11.24 2.31 -8.47
N MET A 112 11.12 1.25 -9.27
CA MET A 112 9.89 0.91 -9.97
C MET A 112 8.73 0.60 -8.99
N GLU A 113 8.98 -0.25 -7.98
CA GLU A 113 7.94 -0.63 -7.01
C GLU A 113 7.54 0.56 -6.13
N LYS A 114 8.50 1.38 -5.70
CA LYS A 114 8.22 2.62 -4.96
C LYS A 114 7.46 3.63 -5.81
N GLY A 115 7.79 3.78 -7.09
CA GLY A 115 7.07 4.65 -8.02
C GLY A 115 5.61 4.21 -8.21
N LEU A 116 5.35 2.90 -8.32
CA LEU A 116 3.98 2.35 -8.34
C LEU A 116 3.24 2.63 -7.03
N GLY A 117 3.90 2.41 -5.88
CA GLY A 117 3.31 2.67 -4.57
C GLY A 117 2.99 4.14 -4.33
N ASP A 118 3.89 5.03 -4.75
CA ASP A 118 3.68 6.48 -4.70
C ASP A 118 2.50 6.91 -5.58
N PHE A 119 2.46 6.45 -6.83
CA PHE A 119 1.36 6.73 -7.74
C PHE A 119 -0.01 6.30 -7.18
N VAL A 120 -0.12 5.07 -6.66
CA VAL A 120 -1.36 4.58 -6.06
C VAL A 120 -1.73 5.39 -4.81
N SER A 121 -0.74 5.72 -3.98
CA SER A 121 -0.95 6.55 -2.79
C SER A 121 -1.41 7.96 -3.15
N TYR A 122 -0.86 8.55 -4.22
CA TYR A 122 -1.28 9.85 -4.72
C TYR A 122 -2.71 9.82 -5.24
N ILE A 123 -3.07 8.80 -6.03
CA ILE A 123 -4.46 8.64 -6.51
C ILE A 123 -5.44 8.55 -5.36
N CYS A 124 -5.13 7.73 -4.34
CA CYS A 124 -5.96 7.58 -3.16
C CYS A 124 -6.13 8.94 -2.44
N ALA A 125 -5.01 9.64 -2.18
CA ALA A 125 -5.03 10.95 -1.55
C ALA A 125 -5.78 12.01 -2.38
N TYR A 126 -5.63 11.98 -3.70
CA TYR A 126 -6.34 12.88 -4.62
C TYR A 126 -7.82 12.52 -4.73
N LYS A 127 -8.25 11.30 -4.41
CA LYS A 127 -9.68 10.97 -4.35
C LYS A 127 -10.33 11.44 -3.05
N GLU A 128 -9.61 11.32 -1.94
CA GLU A 128 -10.09 11.63 -0.57
C GLU A 128 -9.93 13.09 -0.14
N HIS A 129 -9.25 13.90 -0.96
CA HIS A 129 -9.03 15.32 -0.66
C HIS A 129 -10.34 16.11 -0.52
N GLN A 130 -10.30 17.18 0.29
CA GLN A 130 -11.47 18.02 0.57
C GLN A 130 -11.69 19.14 -0.46
N CYS A 131 -10.70 19.45 -1.31
CA CYS A 131 -10.72 20.57 -2.25
C CYS A 131 -11.34 20.23 -3.63
N SER A 132 -12.55 19.66 -3.64
CA SER A 132 -13.21 19.14 -4.84
C SER A 132 -13.44 20.17 -5.96
N TYR A 133 -13.56 21.46 -5.61
CA TYR A 133 -13.74 22.56 -6.57
C TYR A 133 -12.48 22.81 -7.42
N ILE A 134 -11.31 22.80 -6.77
CA ILE A 134 -10.02 23.08 -7.41
C ILE A 134 -9.47 21.81 -8.05
N LEU A 135 -9.53 20.69 -7.33
CA LEU A 135 -8.93 19.42 -7.73
C LEU A 135 -10.01 18.46 -8.21
N ARG A 136 -10.52 18.71 -9.42
CA ARG A 136 -11.61 17.92 -10.00
C ARG A 136 -11.12 16.53 -10.40
N TRP A 137 -11.72 15.51 -9.78
CA TRP A 137 -11.40 14.09 -10.06
C TRP A 137 -11.61 13.72 -11.53
N LYS A 138 -12.72 14.17 -12.13
CA LYS A 138 -13.09 13.87 -13.52
C LYS A 138 -12.12 14.45 -14.57
N GLU A 139 -11.31 15.44 -14.21
CA GLU A 139 -10.38 16.10 -15.11
C GLU A 139 -8.93 15.63 -14.92
N LEU A 140 -8.68 14.76 -13.94
CA LEU A 140 -7.35 14.28 -13.66
C LEU A 140 -6.84 13.37 -14.79
N GLN A 141 -5.77 13.80 -15.46
CA GLN A 141 -5.14 13.03 -16.53
C GLN A 141 -4.23 11.94 -15.96
N ILE A 142 -4.85 10.84 -15.51
CA ILE A 142 -4.16 9.71 -14.86
C ILE A 142 -3.05 9.13 -15.75
N GLY A 143 -3.25 9.05 -17.07
CA GLY A 143 -2.23 8.55 -17.99
C GLY A 143 -0.95 9.39 -17.99
N LYS A 144 -1.07 10.72 -18.10
CA LYS A 144 0.10 11.62 -18.05
C LYS A 144 0.76 11.62 -16.68
N LEU A 145 -0.05 11.55 -15.62
CA LEU A 145 0.45 11.41 -14.26
C LEU A 145 1.31 10.15 -14.12
N GLY A 146 0.81 9.00 -14.57
CA GLY A 146 1.57 7.74 -14.57
C GLY A 146 2.89 7.82 -15.35
N MET A 147 2.93 8.59 -16.43
CA MET A 147 4.19 8.87 -17.14
C MET A 147 5.16 9.73 -16.31
N GLY A 148 4.65 10.73 -15.58
CA GLY A 148 5.43 11.56 -14.67
C GLY A 148 6.01 10.78 -13.48
N TYR A 149 5.33 9.74 -13.02
CA TYR A 149 5.83 8.76 -12.04
C TYR A 149 6.74 7.69 -12.65
N GLY A 150 7.08 7.77 -13.94
CA GLY A 150 7.99 6.82 -14.58
C GLY A 150 7.47 5.38 -14.59
N LEU A 151 6.15 5.18 -14.58
CA LEU A 151 5.55 3.85 -14.57
C LEU A 151 5.80 3.14 -15.91
N LEU A 152 6.17 1.87 -15.82
CA LEU A 152 6.34 0.99 -16.98
C LEU A 152 4.98 0.43 -17.45
N GLN A 153 4.15 0.06 -16.49
CA GLN A 153 2.78 -0.38 -16.67
C GLN A 153 1.88 0.36 -15.66
N LEU A 154 0.65 0.65 -16.07
CA LEU A 154 -0.31 1.31 -15.21
C LEU A 154 -0.84 0.36 -14.13
N ALA A 155 -0.99 0.86 -12.91
CA ALA A 155 -1.53 0.09 -11.80
C ALA A 155 -3.00 -0.30 -12.05
N SER A 156 -3.30 -1.59 -11.90
CA SER A 156 -4.65 -2.14 -12.02
C SER A 156 -5.45 -1.93 -10.73
N VAL A 157 -5.72 -0.68 -10.37
CA VAL A 157 -6.59 -0.32 -9.23
C VAL A 157 -8.00 0.04 -9.71
N PRO A 158 -9.07 -0.26 -8.96
CA PRO A 158 -10.46 -0.01 -9.39
C PRO A 158 -10.68 1.44 -9.85
N ASP A 159 -10.13 2.39 -9.10
CA ASP A 159 -10.27 3.83 -9.38
C ASP A 159 -9.71 4.25 -10.75
N VAL A 160 -8.63 3.60 -11.18
CA VAL A 160 -7.98 3.82 -12.48
C VAL A 160 -8.74 3.15 -13.62
N LYS A 161 -9.39 1.99 -13.35
CA LYS A 161 -10.17 1.26 -14.36
C LYS A 161 -11.43 2.01 -14.80
N HIS A 162 -12.12 2.66 -13.86
CA HIS A 162 -13.34 3.41 -14.17
C HIS A 162 -13.10 4.67 -15.01
N HIS A 163 -11.87 5.21 -15.04
CA HIS A 163 -11.49 6.41 -15.78
C HIS A 163 -10.75 6.09 -17.07
N SER A 164 -11.18 5.02 -17.76
CA SER A 164 -10.54 4.48 -18.96
C SER A 164 -10.28 5.53 -20.07
N LEU A 165 -11.11 6.57 -20.18
CA LEU A 165 -10.92 7.67 -21.14
C LEU A 165 -9.59 8.44 -20.92
N PHE A 166 -9.16 8.62 -19.68
CA PHE A 166 -7.94 9.35 -19.31
C PHE A 166 -6.71 8.43 -19.22
N THR A 167 -6.92 7.12 -19.26
CA THR A 167 -5.90 6.08 -19.30
C THR A 167 -5.30 5.90 -20.71
N LYS A 168 -6.05 6.23 -21.77
CA LYS A 168 -5.61 6.07 -23.18
C LYS A 168 -4.36 6.89 -23.54
N VAL A 169 -4.06 7.95 -22.79
CA VAL A 169 -2.85 8.80 -23.00
C VAL A 169 -1.58 8.13 -22.45
N PHE A 170 -1.71 7.04 -21.69
CA PHE A 170 -0.55 6.33 -21.16
C PHE A 170 0.14 5.51 -22.26
N THR A 171 1.36 5.90 -22.61
CA THR A 171 2.24 5.07 -23.46
C THR A 171 2.92 4.02 -22.60
N ALA A 172 2.42 2.79 -22.61
CA ALA A 172 3.13 1.66 -22.02
C ALA A 172 4.46 1.46 -22.76
N VAL A 173 5.49 1.04 -22.05
CA VAL A 173 6.75 0.72 -22.71
C VAL A 173 6.64 -0.69 -23.26
N GLU A 174 6.68 -0.81 -24.58
CA GLU A 174 6.67 -2.08 -25.30
C GLU A 174 7.95 -2.87 -24.97
N ASP A 175 7.85 -4.20 -24.94
CA ASP A 175 8.96 -5.16 -24.73
C ASP A 175 9.63 -5.20 -23.34
N ILE A 176 8.87 -5.13 -22.25
CA ILE A 176 9.45 -5.31 -20.89
C ILE A 176 8.74 -6.40 -20.09
N ASN A 177 9.50 -7.46 -19.79
CA ASN A 177 9.15 -8.41 -18.74
C ASN A 177 9.44 -7.79 -17.37
N LEU A 178 8.39 -7.37 -16.65
CA LEU A 178 8.53 -6.77 -15.31
C LEU A 178 9.27 -7.68 -14.32
N GLU A 179 9.13 -9.00 -14.46
CA GLU A 179 9.75 -9.98 -13.56
C GLU A 179 11.28 -10.05 -13.66
N GLU A 180 11.83 -9.65 -14.81
CA GLU A 180 13.26 -9.70 -15.10
C GLU A 180 14.04 -8.57 -14.43
N ILE A 181 13.38 -7.45 -14.13
CA ILE A 181 14.00 -6.28 -13.49
C ILE A 181 14.50 -6.69 -12.10
N LYS A 182 15.82 -6.59 -11.90
CA LYS A 182 16.51 -6.97 -10.65
C LYS A 182 16.58 -5.77 -9.71
N TYR A 183 16.67 -6.03 -8.41
CA TYR A 183 17.11 -5.01 -7.47
C TYR A 183 18.60 -4.71 -7.66
N THR A 184 18.97 -3.44 -7.51
CA THR A 184 20.39 -3.03 -7.44
C THR A 184 21.11 -3.65 -6.24
N ASP A 185 20.42 -3.77 -5.10
CA ASP A 185 20.93 -4.42 -3.89
C ASP A 185 20.90 -5.96 -3.99
N LYS A 186 22.09 -6.56 -3.92
CA LYS A 186 22.31 -8.01 -3.95
C LYS A 186 21.61 -8.75 -2.80
N PHE A 187 21.53 -8.16 -1.60
CA PHE A 187 20.89 -8.78 -0.44
C PHE A 187 19.37 -8.86 -0.66
N ARG A 188 18.78 -7.75 -1.09
CA ARG A 188 17.35 -7.64 -1.37
C ARG A 188 16.92 -8.55 -2.53
N GLU A 189 17.76 -8.70 -3.55
CA GLU A 189 17.53 -9.63 -4.65
C GLU A 189 17.57 -11.11 -4.20
N LYS A 190 18.47 -11.46 -3.29
CA LYS A 190 18.51 -12.80 -2.68
C LYS A 190 17.23 -13.08 -1.88
N GLN A 191 16.77 -12.10 -1.10
CA GLN A 191 15.52 -12.21 -0.34
C GLN A 191 14.29 -12.32 -1.28
N ARG A 192 14.27 -11.56 -2.39
CA ARG A 192 13.21 -11.67 -3.41
C ARG A 192 13.11 -13.08 -3.96
N LYS A 193 14.23 -13.69 -4.36
CA LYS A 193 14.26 -15.05 -4.92
C LYS A 193 13.73 -16.08 -3.92
N LYS A 194 14.10 -15.98 -2.64
CA LYS A 194 13.55 -16.81 -1.58
C LYS A 194 12.03 -16.64 -1.46
N ASN A 195 11.55 -15.39 -1.40
CA ASN A 195 10.12 -15.10 -1.31
C ASN A 195 9.34 -15.59 -2.54
N LEU A 196 9.92 -15.50 -3.74
CA LEU A 196 9.31 -15.97 -4.98
C LEU A 196 9.19 -17.50 -4.99
N GLN A 197 10.24 -18.21 -4.54
CA GLN A 197 10.21 -19.67 -4.41
C GLN A 197 9.16 -20.11 -3.38
N MET A 198 9.11 -19.46 -2.21
CA MET A 198 8.10 -19.75 -1.19
C MET A 198 6.67 -19.49 -1.70
N LYS A 199 6.45 -18.39 -2.43
CA LYS A 199 5.14 -18.09 -3.03
C LYS A 199 4.74 -19.12 -4.09
N LYS A 200 5.65 -19.52 -4.97
CA LYS A 200 5.39 -20.55 -5.99
C LYS A 200 5.06 -21.90 -5.34
N ALA A 201 5.79 -22.29 -4.30
CA ALA A 201 5.51 -23.50 -3.54
C ALA A 201 4.13 -23.43 -2.84
N ALA A 202 3.79 -22.29 -2.22
CA ALA A 202 2.49 -22.10 -1.57
C ALA A 202 1.32 -22.14 -2.57
N ILE A 203 1.48 -21.53 -3.76
CA ILE A 203 0.46 -21.58 -4.83
C ILE A 203 0.29 -23.02 -5.32
N ALA A 204 1.40 -23.73 -5.59
CA ALA A 204 1.35 -25.13 -6.01
C ALA A 204 0.64 -26.01 -4.97
N GLN A 205 0.90 -25.80 -3.67
CA GLN A 205 0.22 -26.49 -2.58
C GLN A 205 -1.28 -26.15 -2.52
N GLN A 206 -1.66 -24.90 -2.74
CA GLN A 206 -3.07 -24.49 -2.78
C GLN A 206 -3.81 -25.06 -3.99
N GLU A 207 -3.16 -25.14 -5.16
CA GLU A 207 -3.70 -25.75 -6.37
C GLU A 207 -3.83 -27.28 -6.21
N GLU A 208 -2.84 -27.92 -5.60
CA GLU A 208 -2.87 -29.36 -5.28
C GLU A 208 -3.97 -29.68 -4.25
N GLN A 209 -4.13 -28.87 -3.20
CA GLN A 209 -5.24 -29.01 -2.26
C GLN A 209 -6.62 -28.75 -2.89
N LYS A 210 -6.73 -27.77 -3.80
CA LYS A 210 -7.98 -27.53 -4.55
C LYS A 210 -8.32 -28.68 -5.49
N THR A 211 -7.35 -29.22 -6.22
CA THR A 211 -7.57 -30.37 -7.12
C THR A 211 -7.92 -31.65 -6.35
N LEU A 212 -7.35 -31.87 -5.17
CA LEU A 212 -7.71 -32.99 -4.29
C LEU A 212 -9.13 -32.84 -3.70
N ARG A 213 -9.55 -31.62 -3.32
CA ARG A 213 -10.92 -31.35 -2.84
C ARG A 213 -11.96 -31.56 -3.93
N VAL A 214 -11.71 -31.07 -5.15
CA VAL A 214 -12.59 -31.27 -6.31
C VAL A 214 -12.69 -32.76 -6.68
N LYS A 215 -11.60 -33.53 -6.59
CA LYS A 215 -11.64 -34.99 -6.79
C LYS A 215 -12.43 -35.73 -5.70
N LYS A 216 -12.39 -35.25 -4.45
CA LYS A 216 -13.15 -35.82 -3.33
C LYS A 216 -14.65 -35.53 -3.44
N GLU A 217 -15.01 -34.35 -3.95
CA GLU A 217 -16.39 -33.94 -4.25
C GLU A 217 -16.96 -34.62 -5.51
N ALA A 218 -16.12 -34.91 -6.51
CA ALA A 218 -16.50 -35.70 -7.69
C ALA A 218 -16.70 -37.20 -7.38
N ASN A 219 -15.90 -37.76 -6.47
CA ASN A 219 -16.07 -39.15 -6.03
C ASN A 219 -17.25 -39.34 -5.07
N SER A 220 -17.62 -38.34 -4.26
CA SER A 220 -18.80 -38.43 -3.38
C SER A 220 -20.13 -38.26 -4.13
N THR A 221 -20.13 -37.57 -5.28
CA THR A 221 -21.32 -37.38 -6.11
C THR A 221 -21.65 -38.59 -7.01
N ALA A 222 -20.72 -39.52 -7.20
CA ALA A 222 -20.96 -40.75 -7.96
C ALA A 222 -21.63 -41.88 -7.16
N THR A 223 -21.54 -41.87 -5.82
CA THR A 223 -22.10 -42.93 -4.96
C THR A 223 -23.47 -42.63 -4.34
N ASP A 224 -24.04 -41.44 -4.54
CA ASP A 224 -25.31 -41.06 -3.91
C ASP A 224 -26.36 -40.56 -4.94
N MET A 225 -26.60 -41.36 -5.97
CA MET A 225 -27.77 -41.23 -6.85
C MET A 225 -28.95 -42.09 -6.35
N ARG A 226 -29.12 -42.25 -5.02
CA ARG A 226 -30.33 -42.86 -4.44
C ARG A 226 -31.25 -41.75 -3.95
N LYS A 227 -32.31 -41.50 -4.72
CA LYS A 227 -33.37 -40.49 -4.51
C LYS A 227 -33.62 -40.20 -3.01
N LYS A 228 -33.13 -39.06 -2.51
CA LYS A 228 -33.47 -38.55 -1.16
C LYS A 228 -34.92 -38.04 -1.16
N THR A 229 -35.76 -38.65 -0.33
CA THR A 229 -37.17 -38.30 -0.13
C THR A 229 -37.30 -36.96 0.61
N ALA A 230 -38.40 -36.22 0.38
CA ALA A 230 -38.66 -34.88 0.93
C ALA A 230 -38.48 -34.72 2.45
N LYS A 231 -38.55 -35.82 3.23
CA LYS A 231 -38.33 -35.81 4.68
C LYS A 231 -36.87 -35.56 5.09
N GLN A 232 -35.90 -36.03 4.31
CA GLN A 232 -34.47 -35.79 4.56
C GLN A 232 -34.05 -34.34 4.23
N ARG A 233 -34.69 -33.71 3.23
CA ARG A 233 -34.44 -32.29 2.92
C ARG A 233 -34.89 -31.35 4.05
N ARG A 234 -35.89 -31.72 4.84
CA ARG A 234 -36.32 -30.93 6.02
C ARG A 234 -35.37 -31.11 7.20
N ALA A 235 -34.84 -32.31 7.41
CA ALA A 235 -33.92 -32.58 8.51
C ALA A 235 -32.58 -31.83 8.35
N THR A 236 -32.00 -31.81 7.15
CA THR A 236 -30.74 -31.06 6.93
C THR A 236 -30.92 -29.57 7.11
N LYS A 237 -32.08 -29.02 6.72
CA LYS A 237 -32.37 -27.60 6.90
C LYS A 237 -32.53 -27.22 8.38
N LEU A 238 -33.16 -28.09 9.17
CA LEU A 238 -33.31 -27.87 10.62
C LEU A 238 -31.96 -27.87 11.36
N VAL A 239 -31.02 -28.75 10.96
CA VAL A 239 -29.68 -28.80 11.57
C VAL A 239 -28.86 -27.56 11.19
N GLU A 240 -28.91 -27.14 9.92
CA GLU A 240 -28.22 -25.91 9.48
C GLU A 240 -28.79 -24.64 10.15
N ASP A 241 -30.11 -24.59 10.38
CA ASP A 241 -30.76 -23.49 11.08
C ASP A 241 -30.43 -23.50 12.60
N GLU A 242 -30.30 -24.68 13.23
CA GLU A 242 -29.89 -24.82 14.65
C GLU A 242 -28.43 -24.39 14.89
N ASP A 243 -27.50 -24.77 14.00
CA ASP A 243 -26.08 -24.41 14.11
C ASP A 243 -25.84 -22.88 13.93
N GLU A 244 -26.60 -22.23 13.03
CA GLU A 244 -26.55 -20.76 12.84
C GLU A 244 -27.10 -19.99 14.06
N ASP A 245 -28.20 -20.48 14.65
CA ASP A 245 -28.81 -19.88 15.84
C ASP A 245 -27.91 -20.02 17.07
N GLU A 246 -27.18 -21.13 17.21
CA GLU A 246 -26.21 -21.37 18.29
C GLU A 246 -25.02 -20.40 18.19
N ILE A 247 -24.38 -20.33 17.02
CA ILE A 247 -23.25 -19.40 16.77
C ILE A 247 -23.65 -17.94 17.03
N THR A 248 -24.89 -17.57 16.67
CA THR A 248 -25.42 -16.22 16.87
C THR A 248 -25.61 -15.88 18.35
N ARG A 249 -25.91 -16.87 19.21
CA ARG A 249 -26.07 -16.68 20.66
C ARG A 249 -24.74 -16.66 21.41
N GLU A 250 -23.75 -17.45 20.97
CA GLU A 250 -22.45 -17.54 21.63
C GLU A 250 -21.54 -16.32 21.36
N TYR A 251 -21.59 -15.77 20.14
CA TYR A 251 -20.68 -14.70 19.71
C TYR A 251 -20.76 -13.41 20.55
N PRO A 252 -21.94 -12.92 20.97
CA PRO A 252 -22.05 -11.77 21.88
C PRO A 252 -21.50 -12.03 23.28
N LEU A 253 -21.68 -13.25 23.81
CA LEU A 253 -21.16 -13.65 25.12
C LEU A 253 -19.62 -13.68 25.10
N LEU A 254 -19.02 -14.14 24.00
CA LEU A 254 -17.56 -14.16 23.84
C LEU A 254 -16.96 -12.74 23.81
N LYS A 255 -17.70 -11.76 23.26
CA LYS A 255 -17.32 -10.34 23.36
C LYS A 255 -17.39 -9.80 24.79
N LYS A 256 -18.31 -10.30 25.63
CA LYS A 256 -18.41 -9.90 27.05
C LYS A 256 -17.26 -10.49 27.87
N VAL A 257 -16.84 -11.73 27.60
CA VAL A 257 -15.62 -12.33 28.20
C VAL A 257 -14.38 -11.51 27.84
N LYS A 258 -14.19 -11.17 26.56
CA LYS A 258 -13.05 -10.36 26.11
C LYS A 258 -13.02 -8.94 26.69
N LYS A 259 -14.17 -8.41 27.11
CA LYS A 259 -14.30 -7.12 27.80
C LYS A 259 -14.19 -7.25 29.33
N GLY A 260 -14.02 -8.47 29.85
CA GLY A 260 -13.94 -8.75 31.29
C GLY A 260 -15.25 -8.55 32.05
N VAL A 261 -16.39 -8.47 31.35
CA VAL A 261 -17.70 -8.23 31.97
C VAL A 261 -18.28 -9.50 32.58
N ILE A 262 -17.92 -10.67 32.03
CA ILE A 262 -18.28 -11.99 32.56
C ILE A 262 -17.03 -12.86 32.63
N ASN A 263 -16.98 -13.78 33.59
CA ASN A 263 -15.86 -14.70 33.76
C ASN A 263 -16.00 -15.93 32.84
N GLU A 264 -14.91 -16.66 32.60
CA GLU A 264 -14.90 -17.87 31.75
C GLU A 264 -15.87 -18.95 32.25
N ASN A 265 -15.95 -19.16 33.56
CA ASN A 265 -16.91 -20.12 34.14
C ASN A 265 -18.38 -19.69 33.98
N GLU A 266 -18.63 -18.38 33.90
CA GLU A 266 -19.97 -17.85 33.70
C GLU A 266 -20.38 -17.93 32.22
N PHE A 267 -19.42 -17.79 31.31
CA PHE A 267 -19.61 -18.05 29.89
C PHE A 267 -20.00 -19.51 29.64
N VAL A 268 -19.28 -20.47 30.23
CA VAL A 268 -19.56 -21.93 30.07
C VAL A 268 -20.98 -22.30 30.55
N LYS A 269 -21.43 -21.71 31.66
CA LYS A 269 -22.81 -21.91 32.16
C LYS A 269 -23.87 -21.28 31.26
N LEU A 270 -23.59 -20.13 30.67
CA LEU A 270 -24.54 -19.41 29.81
C LEU A 270 -24.62 -19.98 28.40
N THR A 271 -23.56 -20.63 27.91
CA THR A 271 -23.56 -21.35 26.63
C THR A 271 -24.03 -22.79 26.76
N GLY A 272 -24.22 -23.31 27.99
CA GLY A 272 -24.66 -24.69 28.22
C GLY A 272 -23.61 -25.75 27.91
N ILE A 273 -22.36 -25.34 27.70
CA ILE A 273 -21.23 -26.24 27.36
C ILE A 273 -20.88 -27.16 28.54
N GLU A 274 -21.30 -26.81 29.77
CA GLU A 274 -21.05 -27.62 30.98
C GLU A 274 -21.64 -29.03 30.88
N ASP A 275 -22.79 -29.19 30.22
CA ASP A 275 -23.46 -30.50 30.04
C ASP A 275 -22.74 -31.41 29.01
N LEU A 276 -21.86 -30.84 28.19
CA LEU A 276 -21.05 -31.58 27.19
C LEU A 276 -19.72 -32.09 27.74
N LEU A 277 -19.31 -31.63 28.94
CA LEU A 277 -18.04 -32.00 29.58
C LEU A 277 -18.21 -32.95 30.77
N SER A 278 -19.44 -33.22 31.22
CA SER A 278 -19.73 -34.20 32.28
C SER A 278 -19.85 -35.65 31.80
N ASP A 279 -19.88 -35.88 30.48
CA ASP A 279 -20.03 -37.20 29.86
C ASP A 279 -18.70 -37.82 29.36
N THR A 280 -17.56 -37.37 29.87
CA THR A 280 -16.24 -38.00 29.68
C THR A 280 -15.65 -38.54 30.96
#